data_AF-A0A918K2C1-F1
#
_entry.id   AF-A0A918K2C1-F1
#
_cell.length_a   1.000
_cell.length_b   1.000
_cell.length_c   1.000
_cell.angle_alpha   90.00
_cell.angle_beta   90.00
_cell.angle_gamma   90.00
#
_symmetry.space_group_name_H-M   'P 1'
#
loop_
_entity.id
_entity.type
_entity.pdbx_description
1 polymer ?
#
loop_
_entity_poly.entity_id
_entity_poly.type
_entity_poly.pdbx_seq_one_letter_code
_entity_poly.pdbx_strand_id
1 'polypeptide(L)'
;MLGEILVLILKTAFAIVLIALVARFLAQVARADVYNPLAQTVLKITNPFLMPLRRIIPGYAGLDFSALFCIWVGQIILALMIFGLMGTNPLANLGQIVVWALIAVAGIILTVLQWSMIIVAVGSWISMGQQNPLLGFMAQMVEPFVGPFRKLNLQVGMLDLSYIVAFLVLIILRDFILGRMVLPPTGFYEVLRYSTRGFSPFIGL
;
A
#
# COMPACT_ATOMS: atom_id res chain seq x y z
N MET A 1 -9.02 22.30 -13.90
CA MET A 1 -8.44 21.72 -15.13
C MET A 1 -6.92 21.48 -15.01
N LEU A 2 -6.02 22.46 -15.22
CA LEU A 2 -4.57 22.19 -15.21
C LEU A 2 -4.05 21.67 -13.84
N GLY A 3 -4.47 22.29 -12.73
CA GLY A 3 -4.06 21.86 -11.38
C GLY A 3 -4.52 20.44 -11.04
N GLU A 4 -5.70 20.03 -11.50
CA GLU A 4 -6.23 18.68 -11.27
C GLU A 4 -5.42 17.63 -12.04
N ILE A 5 -5.02 17.94 -13.28
CA ILE A 5 -4.16 17.08 -14.08
C ILE A 5 -2.79 16.91 -13.41
N LEU A 6 -2.20 18.01 -12.91
CA LEU A 6 -0.92 17.94 -12.18
C LEU A 6 -1.03 17.10 -10.90
N VAL A 7 -2.12 17.25 -10.15
CA VAL A 7 -2.40 16.43 -8.97
C VAL A 7 -2.55 14.96 -9.33
N LEU A 8 -3.24 14.62 -10.44
CA LEU A 8 -3.37 13.25 -10.92
C LEU A 8 -2.01 12.64 -11.28
N ILE A 9 -1.17 13.38 -12.03
CA ILE A 9 0.17 12.94 -12.41
C ILE A 9 1.02 12.70 -11.16
N LEU A 10 1.03 13.63 -10.20
CA LEU A 10 1.78 13.48 -8.95
C LEU A 10 1.30 12.29 -8.14
N LYS A 11 -0.01 12.15 -7.94
CA LYS A 11 -0.60 11.01 -7.22
C LYS A 11 -0.20 9.69 -7.87
N THR A 12 -0.23 9.62 -9.20
CA THR A 12 0.11 8.40 -9.95
C THR A 12 1.61 8.09 -9.85
N ALA A 13 2.48 9.08 -10.05
CA ALA A 13 3.92 8.93 -9.94
C ALA A 13 4.34 8.47 -8.54
N PHE A 14 3.81 9.12 -7.49
CA PHE A 14 4.06 8.70 -6.11
C PHE A 14 3.44 7.34 -5.81
N ALA A 15 2.24 7.03 -6.30
CA ALA A 15 1.62 5.73 -6.07
C ALA A 15 2.51 4.58 -6.56
N ILE A 16 3.13 4.69 -7.73
CA ILE A 16 4.04 3.66 -8.26
C ILE A 16 5.22 3.42 -7.32
N VAL A 17 5.88 4.51 -6.87
CA VAL A 17 7.04 4.42 -5.96
C VAL A 17 6.63 3.88 -4.59
N LEU A 18 5.53 4.38 -4.03
CA LEU A 18 5.04 3.97 -2.72
C LEU A 18 4.53 2.52 -2.73
N ILE A 19 3.87 2.07 -3.80
CA ILE A 19 3.49 0.66 -3.98
C ILE A 19 4.74 -0.21 -4.03
N ALA A 20 5.80 0.19 -4.74
CA ALA A 20 7.05 -0.56 -4.76
C ALA A 20 7.70 -0.64 -3.37
N LEU A 21 7.70 0.46 -2.61
CA LEU A 21 8.21 0.49 -1.22
C LEU A 21 7.38 -0.42 -0.29
N VAL A 22 6.05 -0.39 -0.41
CA VAL A 22 5.16 -1.27 0.33
C VAL A 22 5.40 -2.72 -0.06
N ALA A 23 5.52 -3.02 -1.36
CA ALA A 23 5.79 -4.36 -1.84
C ALA A 23 7.11 -4.90 -1.27
N ARG A 24 8.15 -4.05 -1.21
CA ARG A 24 9.42 -4.39 -0.56
C ARG A 24 9.24 -4.72 0.92
N PHE A 25 8.53 -3.87 1.65
CA PHE A 25 8.26 -4.07 3.08
C PHE A 25 7.50 -5.38 3.33
N LEU A 26 6.42 -5.63 2.59
CA LEU A 26 5.62 -6.85 2.70
C LEU A 26 6.41 -8.09 2.29
N ALA A 27 7.20 -8.02 1.22
CA ALA A 27 8.09 -9.11 0.80
C ALA A 27 9.09 -9.47 1.92
N GLN A 28 9.62 -8.47 2.63
CA GLN A 28 10.51 -8.71 3.76
C GLN A 28 9.79 -9.32 4.97
N VAL A 29 8.58 -8.84 5.30
CA VAL A 29 7.73 -9.42 6.34
C VAL A 29 7.42 -10.89 6.03
N ALA A 30 7.10 -11.19 4.78
CA ALA A 30 6.81 -12.54 4.30
C ALA A 30 8.06 -13.42 4.12
N ARG A 31 9.27 -12.85 4.26
CA ARG A 31 10.53 -13.52 3.88
C ARG A 31 10.47 -14.10 2.46
N ALA A 32 9.90 -13.32 1.54
CA ALA A 32 9.75 -13.69 0.15
C ALA A 32 11.11 -13.97 -0.50
N ASP A 33 11.09 -14.84 -1.51
CA ASP A 33 12.28 -15.28 -2.23
C ASP A 33 12.92 -14.12 -3.00
N VAL A 34 14.13 -13.74 -2.57
CA VAL A 34 14.92 -12.66 -3.16
C VAL A 34 15.38 -13.00 -4.59
N TYR A 35 15.44 -14.28 -4.94
CA TYR A 35 15.82 -14.72 -6.29
C TYR A 35 14.72 -14.48 -7.32
N ASN A 36 13.47 -14.27 -6.90
CA ASN A 36 12.38 -13.95 -7.82
C ASN A 36 12.68 -12.66 -8.61
N PRO A 37 12.58 -12.65 -9.96
CA PRO A 37 12.83 -11.46 -10.78
C PRO A 37 12.04 -10.22 -10.36
N LEU A 38 10.81 -10.39 -9.86
CA LEU A 38 9.99 -9.28 -9.37
C LEU A 38 10.52 -8.75 -8.04
N ALA A 39 10.97 -9.63 -7.14
CA ALA A 39 11.63 -9.21 -5.90
C ALA A 39 12.87 -8.36 -6.21
N GLN A 40 13.71 -8.79 -7.16
CA GLN A 40 14.88 -8.01 -7.57
C GLN A 40 14.51 -6.66 -8.19
N THR A 41 13.45 -6.61 -8.99
CA THR A 41 12.94 -5.37 -9.59
C THR A 41 12.48 -4.39 -8.52
N VAL A 42 11.69 -4.88 -7.55
CA VAL A 42 11.24 -4.09 -6.40
C VAL A 42 12.45 -3.58 -5.61
N LEU A 43 13.45 -4.43 -5.34
CA LEU A 43 14.68 -4.02 -4.66
C LEU A 43 15.42 -2.93 -5.42
N LYS A 44 15.58 -3.07 -6.74
CA LYS A 44 16.24 -2.07 -7.60
C LYS A 44 15.53 -0.72 -7.60
N ILE A 45 14.19 -0.71 -7.68
CA ILE A 45 13.39 0.52 -7.65
C ILE A 45 13.50 1.21 -6.28
N THR A 46 13.49 0.44 -5.20
CA THR A 46 13.37 0.97 -3.83
C THR A 46 14.71 1.28 -3.16
N ASN A 47 15.80 0.57 -3.52
CA ASN A 47 17.12 0.75 -2.94
C ASN A 47 17.65 2.20 -3.01
N PRO A 48 17.52 2.96 -4.12
CA PRO A 48 17.97 4.35 -4.18
C PRO A 48 17.38 5.24 -3.09
N PHE A 49 16.13 5.00 -2.71
CA PHE A 49 15.43 5.75 -1.66
C PHE A 49 15.79 5.27 -0.26
N LEU A 50 16.06 3.97 -0.10
CA LEU A 50 16.28 3.35 1.22
C LEU A 50 17.74 3.34 1.66
N MET A 51 18.71 3.22 0.75
CA MET A 51 20.13 3.17 1.11
C MET A 51 20.63 4.43 1.84
N PRO A 52 20.26 5.66 1.45
CA PRO A 52 20.63 6.86 2.20
C PRO A 52 20.06 6.83 3.62
N LEU A 53 18.83 6.33 3.76
CA LEU A 53 18.08 6.34 5.00
C LEU A 53 18.53 5.25 5.99
N ARG A 54 18.94 4.09 5.48
CA ARG A 54 19.51 2.97 6.24
C ARG A 54 20.81 3.32 6.96
N ARG A 55 21.48 4.42 6.59
CA ARG A 55 22.64 4.94 7.32
C ARG A 55 22.25 5.54 8.67
N ILE A 56 21.00 5.99 8.80
CA ILE A 56 20.48 6.69 9.98
C ILE A 56 19.60 5.74 10.80
N ILE A 57 18.76 4.96 10.13
CA ILE A 57 17.81 4.04 10.75
C ILE A 57 18.28 2.61 10.47
N PRO A 58 18.93 1.92 11.44
CA PRO A 58 19.27 0.51 11.27
C PRO A 58 17.99 -0.34 11.23
N GLY A 59 18.00 -1.41 10.44
CA GLY A 59 16.94 -2.43 10.51
C GLY A 59 16.96 -3.15 11.86
N TYR A 60 15.80 -3.49 12.39
CA TYR A 60 15.68 -4.21 13.68
C TYR A 60 14.93 -5.53 13.47
N ALA A 61 15.47 -6.62 14.04
CA ALA A 61 14.90 -7.97 13.99
C ALA A 61 14.59 -8.52 12.57
N GLY A 62 15.37 -8.10 11.56
CA GLY A 62 15.13 -8.49 10.17
C GLY A 62 13.99 -7.76 9.47
N LEU A 63 13.42 -6.71 10.09
CA LEU A 63 12.47 -5.76 9.47
C LEU A 63 13.18 -4.43 9.14
N ASP A 64 12.93 -3.91 7.94
CA ASP A 64 13.48 -2.64 7.49
C ASP A 64 12.54 -1.49 7.84
N PHE A 65 12.69 -0.93 9.05
CA PHE A 65 11.95 0.25 9.50
C PHE A 65 12.21 1.48 8.61
N SER A 66 13.33 1.52 7.88
CA SER A 66 13.61 2.55 6.88
C SER A 66 12.56 2.54 5.76
N ALA A 67 12.00 1.38 5.40
CA ALA A 67 10.96 1.29 4.39
C ALA A 67 9.67 1.98 4.84
N LEU A 68 9.21 1.72 6.07
CA LEU A 68 8.02 2.38 6.63
C LEU A 68 8.23 3.89 6.76
N PHE A 69 9.40 4.31 7.23
CA PHE A 69 9.72 5.73 7.32
C PHE A 69 9.77 6.40 5.94
N CYS A 70 10.36 5.75 4.94
CA CYS A 70 10.42 6.27 3.57
C CYS A 70 9.02 6.42 2.96
N ILE A 71 8.12 5.44 3.18
CA ILE A 71 6.72 5.54 2.75
C ILE A 71 6.05 6.73 3.43
N TRP A 72 6.23 6.88 4.75
CA TRP A 72 5.65 7.98 5.51
C TRP A 72 6.11 9.36 5.04
N VAL A 73 7.43 9.53 4.85
CA VAL A 73 8.01 10.76 4.31
C VAL A 73 7.50 11.03 2.89
N GLY A 74 7.41 9.99 2.05
CA GLY A 74 6.84 10.11 0.71
C GLY A 74 5.39 10.61 0.72
N GLN A 75 4.56 10.16 1.67
CA GLN A 75 3.19 10.64 1.85
C GLN A 75 3.15 12.11 2.28
N ILE A 76 4.04 12.54 3.19
CA ILE A 76 4.16 13.95 3.59
C ILE A 76 4.55 14.81 2.39
N ILE A 77 5.58 14.42 1.63
CA ILE A 77 6.04 15.17 0.45
C ILE A 77 4.89 15.31 -0.56
N LEU A 78 4.19 14.22 -0.87
CA LEU A 78 3.04 14.26 -1.78
C LEU A 78 1.96 15.22 -1.29
N ALA A 79 1.62 15.18 0.01
CA ALA A 79 0.63 16.07 0.60
C ALA A 79 1.06 17.55 0.51
N LEU A 80 2.32 17.87 0.82
CA LEU A 80 2.85 19.23 0.71
C LEU A 80 2.76 19.75 -0.73
N MET A 81 3.12 18.92 -1.72
CA MET A 81 3.02 19.27 -3.14
C MET A 81 1.57 19.53 -3.57
N ILE A 82 0.63 18.68 -3.14
CA ILE A 82 -0.80 18.84 -3.46
C ILE A 82 -1.36 20.12 -2.85
N PHE A 83 -1.10 20.38 -1.56
CA PHE A 83 -1.59 21.58 -0.88
C PHE A 83 -1.05 22.86 -1.55
N GLY A 84 0.24 22.86 -1.92
CA GLY A 84 0.85 23.97 -2.66
C GLY A 84 0.21 24.20 -4.02
N LEU A 85 -0.06 23.14 -4.79
CA LEU A 85 -0.75 23.24 -6.09
C LEU A 85 -2.20 23.72 -5.98
N MET A 86 -2.85 23.48 -4.85
CA MET A 86 -4.21 23.94 -4.56
C MET A 86 -4.27 25.38 -4.03
N GLY A 87 -3.13 26.07 -3.91
CA GLY A 87 -3.05 27.44 -3.40
C GLY A 87 -3.31 27.56 -1.90
N THR A 88 -3.30 26.44 -1.18
CA THR A 88 -3.48 26.40 0.28
C THR A 88 -2.12 26.40 0.96
N ASN A 89 -1.95 27.12 2.07
CA ASN A 89 -0.69 27.12 2.80
C ASN A 89 -0.47 25.74 3.48
N PRO A 90 0.51 24.92 3.03
CA PRO A 90 0.75 23.62 3.63
C PRO A 90 1.30 23.73 5.06
N LEU A 91 2.01 24.81 5.37
CA LEU A 91 2.64 25.02 6.69
C LEU A 91 1.60 25.20 7.79
N ALA A 92 0.44 25.76 7.45
CA ALA A 92 -0.67 25.95 8.38
C ALA A 92 -1.28 24.62 8.87
N ASN A 93 -1.10 23.53 8.11
CA ASN A 93 -1.70 22.22 8.39
C ASN A 93 -0.65 21.12 8.64
N LEU A 94 0.61 21.47 8.93
CA LEU A 94 1.70 20.47 9.05
C LEU A 94 1.40 19.37 10.06
N GLY A 95 0.91 19.72 11.25
CA GLY A 95 0.58 18.73 12.28
C GLY A 95 -0.44 17.71 11.77
N GLN A 96 -1.48 18.18 11.07
CA GLN A 96 -2.47 17.30 10.45
C GLN A 96 -1.85 16.45 9.34
N ILE A 97 -1.07 17.03 8.43
CA ILE A 97 -0.42 16.31 7.33
C ILE A 97 0.45 15.16 7.85
N VAL A 98 1.24 15.41 8.89
CA VAL A 98 2.13 14.43 9.52
C VAL A 98 1.34 13.26 10.12
N VAL A 99 0.24 13.55 10.83
CA VAL A 99 -0.65 12.52 11.41
C VAL A 99 -1.38 11.75 10.32
N TRP A 100 -1.93 12.44 9.32
CA TRP A 100 -2.64 11.82 8.21
C TRP A 100 -1.74 10.96 7.34
N ALA A 101 -0.46 11.35 7.18
CA ALA A 101 0.52 10.55 6.49
C ALA A 101 0.75 9.19 7.20
N LEU A 102 0.70 9.13 8.53
CA LEU A 102 0.81 7.85 9.26
C LEU A 102 -0.39 6.94 8.94
N ILE A 103 -1.60 7.49 8.93
CA ILE A 103 -2.82 6.77 8.55
C ILE A 103 -2.74 6.32 7.08
N ALA A 104 -2.22 7.17 6.20
CA ALA A 104 -2.03 6.86 4.78
C ALA A 104 -1.02 5.72 4.55
N VAL A 105 0.01 5.57 5.40
CA VAL A 105 0.92 4.40 5.36
C VAL A 105 0.14 3.10 5.56
N ALA A 106 -0.71 3.03 6.59
CA ALA A 106 -1.57 1.88 6.80
C ALA A 106 -2.53 1.67 5.61
N GLY A 107 -3.12 2.76 5.11
CA GLY A 107 -4.04 2.72 3.97
C GLY A 107 -3.41 2.16 2.68
N ILE A 108 -2.16 2.53 2.37
CA ILE A 108 -1.48 1.99 1.19
C ILE A 108 -1.04 0.53 1.39
N ILE A 109 -0.61 0.13 2.59
CA ILE A 109 -0.29 -1.27 2.90
C ILE A 109 -1.50 -2.16 2.69
N LEU A 110 -2.65 -1.77 3.28
CA LEU A 110 -3.90 -2.51 3.13
C LEU A 110 -4.34 -2.57 1.66
N THR A 111 -4.25 -1.45 0.95
CA THR A 111 -4.56 -1.39 -0.49
C THR A 111 -3.72 -2.37 -1.31
N VAL A 112 -2.40 -2.41 -1.09
CA VAL A 112 -1.51 -3.34 -1.81
C VAL A 112 -1.86 -4.79 -1.48
N LEU A 113 -2.12 -5.10 -0.21
CA LEU A 113 -2.56 -6.43 0.20
C LEU A 113 -3.87 -6.84 -0.48
N GLN A 114 -4.87 -5.95 -0.54
CA GLN A 114 -6.16 -6.20 -1.20
C GLN A 114 -5.98 -6.58 -2.67
N TRP A 115 -5.26 -5.75 -3.44
CA TRP A 115 -5.07 -6.02 -4.86
C TRP A 115 -4.20 -7.25 -5.09
N SER A 116 -3.15 -7.47 -4.30
CA SER A 116 -2.35 -8.69 -4.40
C SER A 116 -3.19 -9.93 -4.11
N MET A 117 -4.07 -9.91 -3.11
CA MET A 117 -4.98 -11.04 -2.82
C MET A 117 -5.96 -11.27 -3.97
N ILE A 118 -6.55 -10.23 -4.55
CA ILE A 118 -7.44 -10.35 -5.72
C ILE A 118 -6.69 -10.98 -6.89
N ILE A 119 -5.51 -10.45 -7.22
CA ILE A 119 -4.71 -10.92 -8.36
C ILE A 119 -4.32 -12.40 -8.17
N VAL A 120 -3.90 -12.78 -6.97
CA VAL A 120 -3.51 -14.18 -6.68
C VAL A 120 -4.73 -15.10 -6.63
N ALA A 121 -5.85 -14.66 -6.06
CA ALA A 121 -7.10 -15.43 -6.05
C ALA A 121 -7.59 -15.71 -7.47
N VAL A 122 -7.67 -14.68 -8.31
CA VAL A 122 -8.04 -14.83 -9.72
C VAL A 122 -7.02 -15.69 -10.47
N GLY A 123 -5.72 -15.49 -10.22
CA GLY A 123 -4.65 -16.30 -10.81
C GLY A 123 -4.70 -17.79 -10.41
N SER A 124 -5.23 -18.12 -9.23
CA SER A 124 -5.39 -19.50 -8.78
C SER A 124 -6.49 -20.23 -9.55
N TRP A 125 -7.57 -19.53 -9.94
CA TRP A 125 -8.71 -20.11 -10.67
C TRP A 125 -8.32 -20.64 -12.05
N ILE A 126 -7.32 -20.01 -12.65
CA ILE A 126 -6.78 -20.33 -13.98
C ILE A 126 -5.44 -21.09 -13.90
N SER A 127 -5.08 -21.60 -12.71
CA SER A 127 -3.89 -22.43 -12.47
C SER A 127 -2.54 -21.78 -12.85
N MET A 128 -2.41 -20.46 -12.73
CA MET A 128 -1.20 -19.72 -13.16
C MET A 128 -0.09 -19.60 -12.09
N GLY A 129 -0.25 -20.24 -10.92
CA GLY A 129 0.55 -19.95 -9.72
C GLY A 129 2.05 -20.28 -9.80
N GLN A 130 2.45 -21.37 -10.46
CA GLN A 130 3.88 -21.80 -10.47
C GLN A 130 4.69 -21.28 -11.66
N GLN A 131 4.03 -20.92 -12.77
CA GLN A 131 4.74 -20.53 -14.00
C GLN A 131 4.96 -19.01 -14.10
N ASN A 132 4.23 -18.20 -13.33
CA ASN A 132 4.31 -16.74 -13.41
C ASN A 132 5.07 -16.15 -12.20
N PRO A 133 6.27 -15.58 -12.41
CA PRO A 133 7.07 -14.96 -11.35
C PRO A 133 6.32 -13.89 -10.55
N LEU A 134 5.41 -13.15 -11.21
CA LEU A 134 4.61 -12.10 -10.61
C LEU A 134 3.59 -12.67 -9.60
N LEU A 135 2.88 -13.73 -9.98
CA LEU A 135 1.92 -14.39 -9.10
C LEU A 135 2.61 -15.07 -7.93
N GLY A 136 3.76 -15.73 -8.16
CA GLY A 136 4.54 -16.33 -7.08
C GLY A 136 5.02 -15.29 -6.06
N PHE A 137 5.51 -14.14 -6.53
CA PHE A 137 5.92 -13.05 -5.64
C PHE A 137 4.76 -12.48 -4.83
N MET A 138 3.62 -12.18 -5.49
CA MET A 138 2.44 -11.68 -4.79
C MET A 138 1.85 -12.68 -3.80
N ALA A 139 1.83 -13.98 -4.15
CA ALA A 139 1.36 -15.03 -3.25
C ALA A 139 2.21 -15.09 -1.98
N GLN A 140 3.54 -15.00 -2.10
CA GLN A 140 4.43 -14.91 -0.95
C GLN A 140 4.16 -13.66 -0.11
N MET A 141 4.02 -12.48 -0.74
CA MET A 141 3.76 -11.23 -0.04
C MET A 141 2.49 -11.25 0.82
N VAL A 142 1.42 -11.89 0.34
CA VAL A 142 0.13 -11.96 1.06
C VAL A 142 0.07 -13.14 2.02
N GLU A 143 1.01 -14.08 1.97
CA GLU A 143 1.02 -15.30 2.77
C GLU A 143 0.93 -15.07 4.28
N PRO A 144 1.63 -14.09 4.90
CA PRO A 144 1.48 -13.83 6.33
C PRO A 144 0.04 -13.50 6.76
N PHE A 145 -0.76 -12.95 5.83
CA PHE A 145 -2.16 -12.59 6.07
C PHE A 145 -3.11 -13.72 5.67
N VAL A 146 -2.85 -14.44 4.58
CA VAL A 146 -3.72 -15.50 4.04
C VAL A 146 -3.48 -16.85 4.74
N GLY A 147 -2.24 -17.15 5.10
CA GLY A 147 -1.80 -18.42 5.69
C GLY A 147 -2.59 -18.86 6.94
N PRO A 148 -2.94 -17.96 7.88
CA PRO A 148 -3.83 -18.30 8.98
C PRO A 148 -5.18 -18.88 8.55
N PHE A 149 -5.76 -18.38 7.45
CA PHE A 149 -7.05 -18.84 6.93
C PHE A 149 -6.96 -20.15 6.17
N ARG A 150 -5.78 -20.50 5.62
CA ARG A 150 -5.56 -21.82 5.01
C ARG A 150 -5.72 -22.98 5.98
N LYS A 151 -5.55 -22.73 7.28
CA LYS A 151 -5.80 -23.72 8.34
C LYS A 151 -7.27 -24.15 8.43
N LEU A 152 -8.19 -23.38 7.84
CA LEU A 152 -9.61 -23.71 7.77
C LEU A 152 -9.95 -24.71 6.65
N ASN A 153 -8.97 -25.09 5.81
CA ASN A 153 -9.13 -26.05 4.70
C ASN A 153 -10.24 -25.68 3.70
N LEU A 154 -10.36 -24.39 3.37
CA LEU A 154 -11.39 -23.85 2.45
C LEU A 154 -11.02 -24.01 0.97
N GLN A 155 -10.28 -25.07 0.62
CA GLN A 155 -9.87 -25.33 -0.76
C GLN A 155 -10.94 -26.17 -1.46
N VAL A 156 -11.48 -25.66 -2.56
CA VAL A 156 -12.52 -26.33 -3.36
C VAL A 156 -11.98 -26.54 -4.77
N GLY A 157 -11.49 -27.76 -5.04
CA GLY A 157 -10.81 -28.07 -6.30
C GLY A 157 -9.56 -27.20 -6.48
N MET A 158 -9.53 -26.40 -7.55
CA MET A 158 -8.43 -25.45 -7.85
C MET A 158 -8.63 -24.07 -7.20
N LEU A 159 -9.77 -23.84 -6.54
CA LEU A 159 -10.12 -22.56 -5.92
C LEU A 159 -9.63 -22.54 -4.47
N ASP A 160 -8.77 -21.58 -4.13
CA ASP A 160 -8.38 -21.32 -2.73
C ASP A 160 -9.29 -20.22 -2.16
N LEU A 161 -10.36 -20.60 -1.44
CA LEU A 161 -11.29 -19.62 -0.84
C LEU A 161 -10.66 -18.89 0.36
N SER A 162 -9.48 -19.29 0.83
CA SER A 162 -8.77 -18.63 1.93
C SER A 162 -8.48 -17.16 1.60
N TYR A 163 -8.23 -16.84 0.31
CA TYR A 163 -8.05 -15.46 -0.13
C TYR A 163 -9.32 -14.62 0.02
N ILE A 164 -10.51 -15.19 -0.22
CA ILE A 164 -11.79 -14.47 -0.07
C ILE A 164 -12.03 -14.15 1.40
N VAL A 165 -11.82 -15.12 2.29
CA VAL A 165 -12.00 -14.90 3.74
C VAL A 165 -10.97 -13.89 4.26
N ALA A 166 -9.71 -14.02 3.87
CA ALA A 166 -8.66 -13.06 4.23
C ALA A 166 -9.00 -11.65 3.72
N PHE A 167 -9.48 -11.54 2.48
CA PHE A 167 -9.89 -10.28 1.88
C PHE A 167 -11.05 -9.64 2.65
N LEU A 168 -12.07 -10.40 3.04
CA LEU A 168 -13.19 -9.90 3.82
C LEU A 168 -12.76 -9.41 5.22
N VAL A 169 -11.90 -10.16 5.91
CA VAL A 169 -11.32 -9.71 7.19
C VAL A 169 -10.51 -8.43 6.99
N LEU A 170 -9.78 -8.32 5.89
CA LEU A 170 -8.96 -7.16 5.60
C LEU A 170 -9.80 -5.93 5.24
N ILE A 171 -10.96 -6.08 4.59
CA ILE A 171 -11.95 -5.00 4.43
C ILE A 171 -12.42 -4.51 5.80
N ILE A 172 -12.85 -5.42 6.68
CA ILE A 172 -13.34 -5.05 8.02
C ILE A 172 -12.24 -4.31 8.80
N LEU A 173 -11.01 -4.81 8.77
CA LEU A 173 -9.87 -4.15 9.41
C LEU A 173 -9.62 -2.76 8.82
N ARG A 174 -9.71 -2.63 7.50
CA ARG A 174 -9.52 -1.37 6.80
C ARG A 174 -10.57 -0.34 7.18
N ASP A 175 -11.84 -0.70 7.21
CA ASP A 175 -12.91 0.24 7.57
C ASP A 175 -12.89 0.58 9.05
N PHE A 176 -12.49 -0.38 9.90
CA PHE A 176 -12.28 -0.13 11.31
C PHE A 176 -11.12 0.85 11.55
N ILE A 177 -9.98 0.67 10.88
CA ILE A 177 -8.77 1.50 11.05
C ILE A 177 -8.96 2.86 10.38
N LEU A 178 -9.37 2.89 9.12
CA LEU A 178 -9.47 4.11 8.32
C LEU A 178 -10.82 4.79 8.55
N GLY A 179 -11.94 4.06 8.45
CA GLY A 179 -13.29 4.64 8.51
C GLY A 179 -13.63 5.28 9.86
N ARG A 180 -13.18 4.69 10.99
CA ARG A 180 -13.42 5.27 12.33
C ARG A 180 -12.49 6.43 12.68
N MET A 181 -11.27 6.45 12.14
CA MET A 181 -10.31 7.54 12.39
C MET A 181 -10.54 8.76 11.48
N VAL A 182 -11.21 8.59 10.34
CA VAL A 182 -11.35 9.64 9.30
C VAL A 182 -12.46 10.67 9.56
N LEU A 183 -13.30 10.50 10.59
CA LEU A 183 -14.48 11.38 10.80
C LEU A 183 -14.35 12.35 11.99
N PRO A 184 -13.57 13.44 11.83
CA PRO A 184 -13.99 14.75 12.35
C PRO A 184 -14.26 15.74 11.19
N PRO A 185 -15.28 16.60 11.31
CA PRO A 185 -15.57 17.63 10.31
C PRO A 185 -14.56 18.79 10.40
N THR A 186 -13.30 18.56 10.02
CA THR A 186 -12.27 19.59 9.83
C THR A 186 -11.95 19.79 8.34
N GLY A 187 -12.16 20.97 7.75
CA GLY A 187 -12.09 21.26 6.29
C GLY A 187 -10.95 20.65 5.44
N PHE A 188 -9.87 20.16 6.05
CA PHE A 188 -8.91 19.21 5.47
C PHE A 188 -9.55 17.99 4.79
N TYR A 189 -10.61 17.39 5.36
CA TYR A 189 -11.28 16.23 4.74
C TYR A 189 -12.02 16.60 3.45
N GLU A 190 -12.53 17.84 3.33
CA GLU A 190 -13.21 18.30 2.11
C GLU A 190 -12.22 18.45 0.95
N VAL A 191 -11.00 18.92 1.22
CA VAL A 191 -9.95 19.03 0.19
C VAL A 191 -9.57 17.66 -0.39
N LEU A 192 -9.47 16.63 0.48
CA LEU A 192 -9.24 15.25 0.04
C LEU A 192 -10.48 14.67 -0.68
N ARG A 193 -11.69 14.90 -0.17
CA ARG A 193 -12.96 14.40 -0.72
C ARG A 193 -13.28 15.00 -2.09
N TYR A 194 -13.04 16.30 -2.28
CA TYR A 194 -13.28 17.00 -3.55
C TYR A 194 -12.36 16.49 -4.66
N SER A 195 -11.10 16.17 -4.33
CA SER A 195 -10.14 15.56 -5.26
C SER A 195 -10.46 14.09 -5.60
N THR A 196 -11.17 13.36 -4.74
CA THR A 196 -11.54 11.96 -4.97
C THR A 196 -12.83 11.76 -5.75
N ARG A 197 -13.58 12.81 -6.10
CA ARG A 197 -14.84 12.69 -6.88
C ARG A 197 -14.65 12.14 -8.30
N GLY A 198 -13.42 12.16 -8.83
CA GLY A 198 -13.13 11.64 -10.17
C GLY A 198 -12.52 10.24 -10.24
N PHE A 199 -11.96 9.71 -9.15
CA PHE A 199 -11.35 8.37 -9.12
C PHE A 199 -11.20 7.92 -7.66
N SER A 200 -12.28 7.43 -7.07
CA SER A 200 -12.25 6.67 -5.83
C SER A 200 -12.59 5.20 -6.12
N PRO A 201 -11.61 4.35 -6.49
CA PRO A 201 -11.78 2.91 -6.33
C PRO A 201 -11.63 2.48 -4.86
N PHE A 202 -11.18 3.38 -3.97
CA PHE A 202 -10.61 2.99 -2.69
C PHE A 202 -11.41 3.41 -1.46
N ILE A 203 -12.42 4.27 -1.51
CA ILE A 203 -13.20 4.63 -0.31
C ILE A 203 -14.70 4.37 -0.55
N GLY A 204 -15.01 3.55 -1.55
CA GLY A 204 -16.36 3.34 -2.08
C GLY A 204 -16.90 1.92 -2.02
N LEU A 205 -16.40 1.08 -1.11
CA LEU A 205 -17.05 -0.16 -0.68
C LEU A 205 -16.83 -0.31 0.82
#